data_AF-A0A944WMF8-F1
#
_entry.id   AF-A0A944WMF8-F1
#
_cell.length_a   1.000
_cell.length_b   1.000
_cell.length_c   1.000
_cell.angle_alpha   90.00
_cell.angle_beta   90.00
_cell.angle_gamma   90.00
#
_symmetry.space_group_name_H-M   'P 1'
#
loop_
_entity.id
_entity.type
_entity.pdbx_description
1 polymer ?
#
loop_
_entity_poly.entity_id
_entity_poly.type
_entity_poly.pdbx_seq_one_letter_code
_entity_poly.pdbx_strand_id
1 'polypeptide(L)'
;EQNTRDQKIASIYEGTNGIQALDLVSRKFAAKKGQLLKVLEQELSWFDNHAPEDELAGWVAEWESYRTLMQESIASLKKIGEEQGKDGYVLYAANMLDLMGDVLCCFYLLKQADSAQQKWKALLAEATSQAKLLEENEEAQFYWNKLRTTEFYVWSVLPRALSNAKTIKNANLAPLNACL
;
A
#
# COMPACT_ATOMS: atom_id res chain seq x y z
N GLU A 1 14.45 -22.35 5.18
CA GLU A 1 14.29 -22.49 6.64
C GLU A 1 15.02 -21.39 7.40
N GLN A 2 16.34 -21.23 7.24
CA GLN A 2 17.13 -20.22 7.95
C GLN A 2 16.56 -18.80 7.83
N ASN A 3 16.30 -18.32 6.60
CA ASN A 3 15.71 -16.98 6.38
C ASN A 3 14.37 -16.80 7.12
N THR A 4 13.52 -17.82 7.19
CA THR A 4 12.23 -17.76 7.88
C THR A 4 12.38 -17.66 9.39
N ARG A 5 13.36 -18.38 9.96
CA ARG A 5 13.67 -18.29 11.40
C ARG A 5 14.23 -16.92 11.75
N ASP A 6 15.17 -16.42 10.95
CA ASP A 6 15.85 -15.15 11.20
C ASP A 6 14.89 -13.96 11.02
N GLN A 7 13.92 -14.04 10.10
CA GLN A 7 12.90 -13.01 9.91
C GLN A 7 11.85 -12.97 11.04
N LYS A 8 11.60 -14.09 11.75
CA LYS A 8 10.46 -14.16 12.66
C LYS A 8 10.56 -13.15 13.82
N ILE A 9 11.77 -12.93 14.33
CA ILE A 9 12.02 -12.00 15.45
C ILE A 9 11.63 -10.55 15.10
N ALA A 10 11.68 -10.17 13.82
CA ALA A 10 11.33 -8.82 13.35
C ALA A 10 9.86 -8.44 13.63
N SER A 11 8.98 -9.43 13.78
CA SER A 11 7.56 -9.21 14.15
C SER A 11 7.30 -9.07 15.65
N ILE A 12 8.35 -9.21 16.48
CA ILE A 12 8.26 -9.33 17.94
C ILE A 12 9.12 -8.28 18.66
N TYR A 13 10.38 -8.14 18.26
CA TYR A 13 11.36 -7.24 18.88
C TYR A 13 11.14 -5.77 18.46
N GLU A 14 11.53 -4.80 19.30
CA GLU A 14 11.24 -3.35 19.15
C GLU A 14 9.74 -2.98 19.06
N GLY A 15 8.88 -3.84 19.61
CA GLY A 15 7.44 -3.68 19.62
C GLY A 15 6.76 -4.55 18.58
N THR A 16 5.84 -5.41 19.04
CA THR A 16 5.15 -6.38 18.19
C THR A 16 4.31 -5.68 17.12
N ASN A 17 4.01 -6.39 16.02
CA ASN A 17 3.18 -5.83 14.94
C ASN A 17 1.85 -5.23 15.45
N GLY A 18 1.23 -5.86 16.46
CA GLY A 18 0.02 -5.33 17.08
C GLY A 18 0.26 -4.00 17.81
N ILE A 19 1.37 -3.86 18.53
CA ILE A 19 1.74 -2.60 19.20
C ILE A 19 2.08 -1.51 18.18
N GLN A 20 2.76 -1.85 17.07
CA GLN A 20 3.02 -0.90 15.98
C GLN A 20 1.71 -0.44 15.32
N ALA A 21 0.79 -1.37 15.08
CA ALA A 21 -0.53 -1.06 14.55
C ALA A 21 -1.32 -0.14 15.49
N LEU A 22 -1.26 -0.39 16.81
CA LEU A 22 -1.90 0.45 17.81
C LEU A 22 -1.28 1.84 17.87
N ASP A 23 0.05 1.94 17.80
CA ASP A 23 0.75 3.22 17.70
C ASP A 23 0.26 4.05 16.50
N LEU A 24 0.17 3.42 15.33
CA LEU A 24 -0.33 4.04 14.11
C LEU A 24 -1.71 4.66 14.29
N VAL A 25 -2.70 3.86 14.72
CA VAL A 25 -4.09 4.31 14.79
C VAL A 25 -4.37 5.23 15.97
N SER A 26 -3.73 5.00 17.12
CA SER A 26 -4.01 5.77 18.35
C SER A 26 -3.18 7.05 18.47
N ARG A 27 -1.92 7.04 18.02
CA ARG A 27 -1.00 8.18 18.20
C ARG A 27 -0.69 8.87 16.88
N LYS A 28 -0.35 8.14 15.80
CA LYS A 28 0.14 8.78 14.56
C LYS A 28 -0.97 9.48 13.79
N PHE A 29 -2.19 8.93 13.76
CA PHE A 29 -3.33 9.57 13.09
C PHE A 29 -3.72 10.92 13.71
N ALA A 30 -3.60 11.05 15.04
CA ALA A 30 -3.90 12.28 15.77
C ALA A 30 -2.68 13.20 15.93
N ALA A 31 -1.47 12.72 15.67
CA ALA A 31 -0.23 13.45 15.87
C ALA A 31 -0.24 14.79 15.11
N LYS A 32 0.21 15.85 15.79
CA LYS A 32 0.22 17.22 15.26
C LYS A 32 -1.13 17.64 14.65
N LYS A 33 -2.24 17.25 15.30
CA LYS A 33 -3.62 17.50 14.83
C LYS A 33 -3.88 16.94 13.42
N GLY A 34 -3.35 15.75 13.14
CA GLY A 34 -3.51 15.06 11.86
C GLY A 34 -2.59 15.55 10.73
N GLN A 35 -1.63 16.43 11.02
CA GLN A 35 -0.71 16.98 10.00
C GLN A 35 0.08 15.89 9.28
N LEU A 36 0.43 14.77 9.95
CA LEU A 36 1.16 13.68 9.30
C LEU A 36 0.34 13.00 8.20
N LEU A 37 -0.96 12.82 8.40
CA LEU A 37 -1.85 12.28 7.37
C LEU A 37 -1.97 13.23 6.18
N LYS A 38 -2.02 14.55 6.43
CA LYS A 38 -2.03 15.55 5.35
C LYS A 38 -0.75 15.51 4.50
N VAL A 39 0.41 15.35 5.15
CA VAL A 39 1.70 15.19 4.43
C VAL A 39 1.68 13.91 3.60
N LEU A 40 1.14 12.82 4.14
CA LEU A 40 0.97 11.58 3.39
C LEU A 40 0.04 11.78 2.19
N GLU A 41 -1.12 12.40 2.38
CA GLU A 41 -2.08 12.68 1.29
C GLU A 41 -1.46 13.51 0.17
N GLN A 42 -0.61 14.49 0.52
CA GLN A 42 0.16 15.29 -0.43
C GLN A 42 1.18 14.44 -1.19
N GLU A 43 1.92 13.55 -0.53
CA GLU A 43 2.83 12.64 -1.23
C GLU A 43 2.06 11.74 -2.21
N LEU A 44 0.90 11.20 -1.79
CA LEU A 44 0.08 10.34 -2.64
C LEU A 44 -0.59 11.08 -3.80
N SER A 45 -0.63 12.43 -3.78
CA SER A 45 -1.09 13.25 -4.90
C SER A 45 -0.06 13.40 -6.02
N TRP A 46 1.06 12.68 -5.96
CA TRP A 46 2.13 12.78 -6.95
C TRP A 46 1.64 12.60 -8.40
N PHE A 47 0.77 11.62 -8.64
CA PHE A 47 0.19 11.32 -9.96
C PHE A 47 -0.80 12.38 -10.45
N ASP A 48 -1.31 13.25 -9.58
CA ASP A 48 -2.17 14.39 -9.99
C ASP A 48 -1.38 15.40 -10.84
N ASN A 49 -0.06 15.47 -10.63
CA ASN A 49 0.85 16.37 -11.36
C ASN A 49 1.79 15.62 -12.31
N HIS A 50 1.81 14.28 -12.26
CA HIS A 50 2.64 13.42 -13.09
C HIS A 50 1.75 12.35 -13.70
N ALA A 51 0.97 12.77 -14.71
CA ALA A 51 -0.01 11.90 -15.34
C ALA A 51 0.69 10.68 -15.98
N PRO A 52 0.28 9.45 -15.63
CA PRO A 52 0.85 8.24 -16.20
C PRO A 52 0.46 8.06 -17.68
N GLU A 53 1.30 7.37 -18.43
CA GLU A 53 1.08 7.07 -19.86
C GLU A 53 0.86 5.57 -20.12
N ASP A 54 0.22 5.28 -21.25
CA ASP A 54 -0.04 3.91 -21.75
C ASP A 54 -0.67 3.00 -20.69
N GLU A 55 -0.13 1.79 -20.52
CA GLU A 55 -0.61 0.78 -19.57
C GLU A 55 -0.57 1.25 -18.10
N LEU A 56 0.35 2.15 -17.73
CA LEU A 56 0.45 2.67 -16.36
C LEU A 56 -0.77 3.50 -15.99
N ALA A 57 -1.46 4.12 -16.96
CA ALA A 57 -2.65 4.91 -16.69
C ALA A 57 -3.77 4.05 -16.07
N GLY A 58 -3.95 2.82 -16.56
CA GLY A 58 -4.91 1.87 -15.97
C GLY A 58 -4.48 1.42 -14.58
N TRP A 59 -3.19 1.20 -14.36
CA TRP A 59 -2.67 0.73 -13.07
C TRP A 59 -2.77 1.79 -11.97
N VAL A 60 -2.47 3.04 -12.31
CA VAL A 60 -2.62 4.18 -11.38
C VAL A 60 -4.09 4.43 -11.11
N ALA A 61 -4.97 4.37 -12.11
CA ALA A 61 -6.41 4.52 -11.89
C ALA A 61 -6.98 3.44 -10.95
N GLU A 62 -6.53 2.18 -11.10
CA GLU A 62 -6.87 1.12 -10.16
C GLU A 62 -6.38 1.47 -8.76
N TRP A 63 -5.10 1.83 -8.60
CA TRP A 63 -4.52 2.21 -7.31
C TRP A 63 -5.21 3.41 -6.64
N GLU A 64 -5.64 4.42 -7.40
CA GLU A 64 -6.39 5.58 -6.88
C GLU A 64 -7.70 5.17 -6.20
N SER A 65 -8.36 4.11 -6.69
CA SER A 65 -9.54 3.56 -6.02
C SER A 65 -9.21 3.00 -4.63
N TYR A 66 -8.04 2.37 -4.46
CA TYR A 66 -7.57 1.86 -3.17
C TYR A 66 -7.02 2.97 -2.27
N ARG A 67 -6.42 4.02 -2.84
CA ARG A 67 -6.05 5.24 -2.09
C ARG A 67 -7.28 5.88 -1.46
N THR A 68 -8.36 6.00 -2.24
CA THR A 68 -9.66 6.49 -1.75
C THR A 68 -10.22 5.58 -0.66
N LEU A 69 -10.23 4.26 -0.90
CA LEU A 69 -10.68 3.26 0.07
C LEU A 69 -9.88 3.32 1.39
N MET A 70 -8.58 3.58 1.32
CA MET A 70 -7.72 3.77 2.50
C MET A 70 -8.12 5.01 3.28
N GLN A 71 -8.34 6.15 2.61
CA GLN A 71 -8.79 7.38 3.26
C GLN A 71 -10.15 7.20 3.93
N GLU A 72 -11.09 6.55 3.24
CA GLU A 72 -12.41 6.20 3.81
C GLU A 72 -12.28 5.27 5.02
N SER A 73 -11.40 4.28 4.96
CA SER A 73 -11.15 3.35 6.07
C SER A 73 -10.55 4.06 7.28
N ILE A 74 -9.62 5.00 7.07
CA ILE A 74 -9.06 5.85 8.13
C ILE A 74 -10.18 6.68 8.79
N ALA A 75 -11.06 7.29 7.99
CA ALA A 75 -12.19 8.06 8.50
C ALA A 75 -13.18 7.18 9.28
N SER A 76 -13.51 6.00 8.75
CA SER A 76 -14.39 5.02 9.40
C SER A 76 -13.81 4.57 10.75
N LEU A 77 -12.51 4.27 10.81
CA LEU A 77 -11.87 3.80 12.03
C LEU A 77 -11.81 4.89 13.11
N LYS A 78 -11.56 6.16 12.71
CA LYS A 78 -11.63 7.31 13.62
C LYS A 78 -13.03 7.44 14.22
N LYS A 79 -14.07 7.37 13.38
CA LYS A 79 -15.48 7.45 13.81
C LYS A 79 -15.83 6.34 14.82
N ILE A 80 -15.40 5.10 14.57
CA ILE A 80 -15.58 3.99 15.52
C ILE A 80 -14.94 4.34 16.88
N GLY A 81 -13.74 4.91 16.87
CA GLY A 81 -13.07 5.33 18.09
C GLY A 81 -13.76 6.44 18.87
N GLU A 82 -14.42 7.37 18.16
CA GLU A 82 -15.21 8.44 18.76
C GLU A 82 -16.52 7.90 19.38
N GLU A 83 -17.18 6.96 18.71
CA GLU A 83 -18.47 6.41 19.15
C GLU A 83 -18.35 5.32 20.23
N GLN A 84 -17.33 4.46 20.12
CA GLN A 84 -17.20 3.23 20.91
C GLN A 84 -16.02 3.26 21.90
N GLY A 85 -15.28 4.38 21.93
CA GLY A 85 -14.08 4.52 22.74
C GLY A 85 -12.86 3.76 22.18
N LYS A 86 -11.81 3.69 22.99
CA LYS A 86 -10.50 3.18 22.54
C LYS A 86 -10.54 1.74 22.04
N ASP A 87 -11.33 0.91 22.71
CA ASP A 87 -11.39 -0.53 22.42
C ASP A 87 -11.97 -0.82 21.03
N GLY A 88 -12.82 0.08 20.51
CA GLY A 88 -13.44 -0.05 19.20
C GLY A 88 -12.45 0.02 18.03
N TYR A 89 -11.42 0.87 18.09
CA TYR A 89 -10.41 0.94 17.02
C TYR A 89 -9.22 0.01 17.24
N VAL A 90 -8.98 -0.45 18.48
CA VAL A 90 -7.89 -1.38 18.85
C VAL A 90 -8.02 -2.70 18.09
N LEU A 91 -9.24 -3.25 17.99
CA LEU A 91 -9.51 -4.51 17.30
C LEU A 91 -9.14 -4.50 15.81
N TYR A 92 -9.20 -3.33 15.19
CA TYR A 92 -9.00 -3.16 13.74
C TYR A 92 -7.67 -2.51 13.39
N ALA A 93 -6.80 -2.28 14.37
CA ALA A 93 -5.53 -1.61 14.17
C ALA A 93 -4.63 -2.38 13.18
N ALA A 94 -4.51 -3.70 13.32
CA ALA A 94 -3.68 -4.52 12.45
C ALA A 94 -4.18 -4.49 11.00
N ASN A 95 -5.49 -4.59 10.78
CA ASN A 95 -6.08 -4.46 9.45
C ASN A 95 -5.78 -3.09 8.82
N MET A 96 -5.80 -2.02 9.62
CA MET A 96 -5.45 -0.68 9.13
C MET A 96 -3.97 -0.60 8.72
N LEU A 97 -3.08 -1.15 9.53
CA LEU A 97 -1.65 -1.19 9.23
C LEU A 97 -1.38 -1.95 7.91
N ASP A 98 -1.97 -3.13 7.75
CA ASP A 98 -1.79 -3.95 6.54
C ASP A 98 -2.40 -3.27 5.31
N LEU A 99 -3.60 -2.68 5.43
CA LEU A 99 -4.24 -1.93 4.36
C LEU A 99 -3.35 -0.78 3.88
N MET A 100 -2.86 0.05 4.81
CA MET A 100 -1.95 1.15 4.47
C MET A 100 -0.67 0.62 3.84
N GLY A 101 -0.11 -0.48 4.36
CA GLY A 101 1.07 -1.12 3.81
C GLY A 101 0.92 -1.48 2.33
N ASP A 102 -0.15 -2.18 1.98
CA ASP A 102 -0.40 -2.61 0.59
C ASP A 102 -0.55 -1.42 -0.37
N VAL A 103 -1.32 -0.39 0.04
CA VAL A 103 -1.54 0.82 -0.78
C VAL A 103 -0.26 1.63 -0.97
N LEU A 104 0.54 1.79 0.08
CA LEU A 104 1.80 2.55 0.02
C LEU A 104 2.88 1.80 -0.75
N CYS A 105 2.98 0.48 -0.59
CA CYS A 105 3.91 -0.33 -1.39
C CYS A 105 3.57 -0.24 -2.89
N CYS A 106 2.28 -0.34 -3.24
CA CYS A 106 1.85 -0.19 -4.63
C CYS A 106 2.19 1.20 -5.19
N PHE A 107 1.95 2.27 -4.41
CA PHE A 107 2.29 3.64 -4.81
C PHE A 107 3.78 3.78 -5.20
N TYR A 108 4.69 3.30 -4.36
CA TYR A 108 6.12 3.40 -4.65
C TYR A 108 6.56 2.49 -5.80
N LEU A 109 5.92 1.32 -5.99
CA LEU A 109 6.14 0.48 -7.16
C LEU A 109 5.67 1.15 -8.46
N LEU A 110 4.56 1.90 -8.40
CA LEU A 110 4.08 2.70 -9.54
C LEU A 110 5.04 3.84 -9.87
N LYS A 111 5.59 4.56 -8.88
CA LYS A 111 6.65 5.56 -9.12
C LYS A 111 7.90 4.95 -9.76
N GLN A 112 8.30 3.76 -9.31
CA GLN A 112 9.41 3.03 -9.93
C GLN A 112 9.07 2.60 -11.35
N ALA A 113 7.84 2.14 -11.60
CA ALA A 113 7.38 1.74 -12.92
C ALA A 113 7.35 2.91 -13.90
N ASP A 114 6.93 4.11 -13.47
CA ASP A 114 6.95 5.32 -14.30
C ASP A 114 8.36 5.64 -14.80
N SER A 115 9.33 5.69 -13.88
CA SER A 115 10.74 5.87 -14.25
C SER A 115 11.28 4.74 -15.13
N ALA A 116 10.88 3.49 -14.86
CA ALA A 116 11.28 2.34 -15.66
C ALA A 116 10.67 2.37 -17.07
N GLN A 117 9.43 2.83 -17.23
CA GLN A 117 8.74 2.93 -18.51
C GLN A 117 9.45 3.91 -19.44
N GLN A 118 9.87 5.07 -18.91
CA GLN A 118 10.61 6.07 -19.69
C GLN A 118 11.94 5.51 -20.22
N LYS A 119 12.69 4.81 -19.36
CA LYS A 119 13.95 4.16 -19.74
C LYS A 119 13.76 3.01 -20.72
N TRP A 120 12.74 2.19 -20.48
CA TRP A 120 12.34 1.10 -21.37
C TRP A 120 11.97 1.61 -22.77
N LYS A 121 11.12 2.65 -22.86
CA LYS A 121 10.74 3.28 -24.14
C LYS A 121 11.94 3.81 -24.91
N ALA A 122 12.88 4.46 -24.22
CA ALA A 122 14.10 4.99 -24.84
C ALA A 122 14.96 3.87 -25.46
N LEU A 123 15.19 2.78 -24.72
CA LEU A 123 15.93 1.61 -25.21
C LEU A 123 15.19 0.92 -26.37
N LEU A 124 13.86 0.81 -26.28
CA LEU A 124 13.05 0.19 -27.31
C LEU A 124 13.05 0.99 -28.62
N ALA A 125 13.11 2.32 -28.55
CA ALA A 125 13.13 3.19 -29.73
C ALA A 125 14.39 2.98 -30.61
N GLU A 126 15.51 2.58 -30.01
CA GLU A 126 16.76 2.28 -30.72
C GLU A 126 16.84 0.82 -31.20
N ALA A 127 15.94 -0.04 -30.73
CA ALA A 127 15.96 -1.47 -30.99
C ALA A 127 15.14 -1.85 -32.23
N THR A 128 15.70 -2.72 -33.07
CA THR A 128 14.97 -3.32 -34.20
C THR A 128 13.90 -4.34 -33.78
N SER A 129 14.00 -4.91 -32.57
CA SER A 129 13.06 -5.90 -32.06
C SER A 129 13.10 -5.94 -30.54
N GLN A 130 11.92 -5.90 -29.91
CA GLN A 130 11.77 -6.03 -28.46
C GLN A 130 12.33 -7.36 -27.94
N ALA A 131 12.08 -8.47 -28.64
CA ALA A 131 12.51 -9.80 -28.20
C ALA A 131 14.03 -9.90 -28.11
N LYS A 132 14.74 -9.39 -29.14
CA LYS A 132 16.21 -9.34 -29.14
C LYS A 132 16.75 -8.42 -28.06
N LEU A 133 16.13 -7.25 -27.87
CA LEU A 133 16.55 -6.31 -26.83
C LEU A 133 16.47 -6.96 -25.44
N LEU A 134 15.41 -7.71 -25.15
CA LEU A 134 15.27 -8.44 -23.88
C LEU A 134 16.23 -9.61 -23.76
N GLU A 135 16.69 -10.21 -24.85
CA GLU A 135 17.66 -11.31 -24.80
C GLU A 135 19.10 -10.81 -24.56
N GLU A 136 19.47 -9.68 -25.18
CA GLU A 136 20.86 -9.23 -25.25
C GLU A 136 21.21 -8.10 -24.25
N ASN A 137 20.21 -7.40 -23.69
CA ASN A 137 20.45 -6.23 -22.84
C ASN A 137 19.88 -6.41 -21.42
N GLU A 138 20.76 -6.58 -20.44
CA GLU A 138 20.41 -6.76 -19.02
C GLU A 138 19.68 -5.53 -18.42
N GLU A 139 20.03 -4.32 -18.85
CA GLU A 139 19.38 -3.10 -18.39
C GLU A 139 17.93 -3.03 -18.91
N ALA A 140 17.70 -3.42 -20.17
CA ALA A 140 16.37 -3.52 -20.75
C ALA A 140 15.52 -4.58 -20.02
N GLN A 141 16.10 -5.73 -19.70
CA GLN A 141 15.45 -6.76 -18.88
C GLN A 141 15.06 -6.23 -17.50
N PHE A 142 15.93 -5.46 -16.85
CA PHE A 142 15.66 -4.89 -15.53
C PHE A 142 14.43 -3.98 -15.55
N TYR A 143 14.36 -3.02 -16.49
CA TYR A 143 13.22 -2.11 -16.58
C TYR A 143 11.93 -2.84 -16.98
N TRP A 144 12.01 -3.78 -17.92
CA TRP A 144 10.88 -4.61 -18.30
C TRP A 144 10.33 -5.39 -17.10
N ASN A 145 11.21 -6.05 -16.33
CA ASN A 145 10.82 -6.81 -15.15
C ASN A 145 10.24 -5.92 -14.05
N LYS A 146 10.70 -4.67 -13.91
CA LYS A 146 10.08 -3.68 -13.02
C LYS A 146 8.63 -3.40 -13.40
N LEU A 147 8.34 -3.18 -14.67
CA LEU A 147 6.97 -2.98 -15.17
C LEU A 147 6.09 -4.19 -14.85
N ARG A 148 6.54 -5.40 -15.20
CA ARG A 148 5.77 -6.64 -14.98
C ARG A 148 5.55 -6.94 -13.49
N THR A 149 6.54 -6.64 -12.65
CA THR A 149 6.41 -6.80 -11.19
C THR A 149 5.37 -5.85 -10.62
N THR A 150 5.37 -4.58 -11.06
CA THR A 150 4.38 -3.60 -10.63
C THR A 150 2.98 -3.96 -11.10
N GLU A 151 2.82 -4.38 -12.37
CA GLU A 151 1.56 -4.90 -12.91
C GLU A 151 0.99 -6.03 -12.04
N PHE A 152 1.83 -7.03 -11.71
CA PHE A 152 1.42 -8.12 -10.84
C PHE A 152 0.99 -7.64 -9.46
N TYR A 153 1.70 -6.68 -8.86
CA TYR A 153 1.34 -6.14 -7.55
C TYR A 153 -0.04 -5.47 -7.58
N VAL A 154 -0.30 -4.64 -8.59
CA VAL A 154 -1.57 -3.91 -8.77
C VAL A 154 -2.74 -4.90 -8.86
N TRP A 155 -2.61 -5.94 -9.67
CA TRP A 155 -3.74 -6.84 -9.95
C TRP A 155 -3.86 -8.03 -9.00
N SER A 156 -2.77 -8.43 -8.34
CA SER A 156 -2.74 -9.68 -7.54
C SER A 156 -2.45 -9.49 -6.06
N VAL A 157 -1.82 -8.38 -5.65
CA VAL A 157 -1.47 -8.12 -4.25
C VAL A 157 -2.36 -7.05 -3.65
N LEU A 158 -2.50 -5.91 -4.32
CA LEU A 158 -3.31 -4.77 -3.86
C LEU A 158 -4.75 -5.13 -3.49
N PRO A 159 -5.45 -6.07 -4.17
CA PRO A 159 -6.82 -6.46 -3.80
C PRO A 159 -6.99 -6.95 -2.35
N ARG A 160 -5.93 -7.37 -1.67
CA ARG A 160 -5.96 -7.72 -0.23
C ARG A 160 -6.46 -6.55 0.64
N ALA A 161 -6.18 -5.32 0.23
CA ALA A 161 -6.65 -4.11 0.91
C ALA A 161 -8.19 -4.04 0.99
N LEU A 162 -8.93 -4.59 0.02
CA LEU A 162 -10.40 -4.67 0.07
C LEU A 162 -10.88 -5.47 1.28
N SER A 163 -10.25 -6.61 1.56
CA SER A 163 -10.62 -7.46 2.68
C SER A 163 -10.38 -6.76 4.02
N ASN A 164 -9.25 -6.06 4.16
CA ASN A 164 -8.95 -5.28 5.35
C ASN A 164 -9.93 -4.10 5.51
N ALA A 165 -10.21 -3.36 4.44
CA ALA A 165 -11.15 -2.25 4.45
C ALA A 165 -12.56 -2.70 4.86
N LYS A 166 -13.01 -3.83 4.30
CA LYS A 166 -14.31 -4.43 4.64
C LYS A 166 -14.36 -4.86 6.09
N THR A 167 -13.29 -5.45 6.63
CA THR A 167 -13.19 -5.85 8.03
C THR A 167 -13.30 -4.64 8.95
N ILE A 168 -12.54 -3.57 8.68
CA ILE A 168 -12.61 -2.30 9.42
C ILE A 168 -14.03 -1.72 9.40
N LYS A 169 -14.65 -1.66 8.21
CA LYS A 169 -15.98 -1.09 8.01
C LYS A 169 -17.09 -1.86 8.73
N ASN A 170 -16.94 -3.19 8.85
CA ASN A 170 -17.93 -4.00 9.55
C ASN A 170 -18.01 -3.65 11.05
N ALA A 171 -16.91 -3.17 11.65
CA ALA A 171 -16.87 -2.65 13.01
C ALA A 171 -17.55 -3.55 14.06
N ASN A 172 -17.49 -4.87 13.88
CA ASN A 172 -18.10 -5.83 14.77
C ASN A 172 -17.36 -5.88 16.12
N LEU A 173 -17.99 -5.34 17.17
CA LEU A 173 -17.44 -5.31 18.53
C LEU A 173 -17.94 -6.46 19.40
N ALA A 174 -18.62 -7.46 18.83
CA ALA A 174 -19.16 -8.59 19.58
C ALA A 174 -18.16 -9.27 20.53
N PRO A 175 -16.85 -9.44 20.18
CA PRO A 175 -15.89 -10.03 21.12
C PRO A 175 -15.71 -9.25 22.42
N LEU A 176 -15.90 -7.92 22.42
CA LEU A 176 -15.78 -7.09 23.64
C LEU A 176 -16.99 -7.23 24.57
N ASN A 177 -18.11 -7.69 24.03
CA ASN A 177 -19.37 -7.87 24.77
C ASN A 177 -19.61 -9.33 25.18
N ALA A 178 -18.66 -10.23 24.90
CA ALA A 178 -18.77 -11.63 25.29
C ALA A 178 -18.64 -11.75 26.82
N CYS A 179 -19.62 -12.38 27.46
CA CYS A 179 -19.50 -12.76 28.87
C CYS A 179 -18.51 -13.93 28.97
N LEU A 180 -17.45 -13.76 29.77
CA LEU A 180 -16.51 -14.81 30.17
C LEU A 180 -17.01 -15.56 31.41
#